data_AF-A0AA41Y1F7-F1
#
_entry.id   AF-A0AA41Y1F7-F1
#
_cell.length_a   1.000
_cell.length_b   1.000
_cell.length_c   1.000
_cell.angle_alpha   90.00
_cell.angle_beta   90.00
_cell.angle_gamma   90.00
#
_symmetry.space_group_name_H-M   'P 1'
#
loop_
_entity.id
_entity.type
_entity.pdbx_description
1 polymer ?
#
loop_
_entity_poly.entity_id
_entity_poly.type
_entity_poly.pdbx_seq_one_letter_code
_entity_poly.pdbx_strand_id
1 'polypeptide(L)'
;MSHRFPDSFLWGGAVAANQVEGAYLTDGKGLSTSDLQPQGVFGEIVERTAGDSGIKDIAIDFYHRYPEDIALFAEMGFKCLRTSIAWTRIFPQGDEETPNEAGLAFYDRLFDEMAKHHIQPLVTLSHYEMPYGLVKNYGGWGNRQVIAFFERYARTVFQRFQHKVKYWLTFNEINMSLHAPFTGVGLPEDSSKQAIYQAIHHQLVASAKAVKACHEIIPDAKIGNMLLGGLLYPLTCKPADVLETLQQNREWMFFGDVQARGAYPAYMKRFFKQQAIELQVTDDDRDALKETVDFISFSYYMSGCVTTDEDLNQKARANILNMVPNPHLQSSEWGWQIDPEGLRILLNMLYDRYQKPLFIVENGLGAKDVIESDGSINDDYRIQYLNDHLVQVAEALEDGVEVLGYTSWGPIDLVSASTAQLSKRYGFIYVDRDDQGNGTLARKRKKSFYWYREVINSNGAALKQG
;
A
#
# COMPACT_ATOMS: atom_id res chain seq x y z
N MET A 1 7.69 -18.77 25.41
CA MET A 1 9.07 -18.33 25.07
C MET A 1 8.99 -16.84 24.72
N SER A 2 10.04 -16.04 24.91
CA SER A 2 10.02 -14.63 24.47
C SER A 2 10.33 -14.60 22.98
N HIS A 3 9.40 -14.08 22.17
CA HIS A 3 9.68 -13.77 20.77
C HIS A 3 10.64 -12.57 20.75
N ARG A 4 11.83 -12.74 20.16
CA ARG A 4 12.74 -11.61 19.94
C ARG A 4 12.99 -11.49 18.45
N PHE A 5 12.54 -10.38 17.89
CA PHE A 5 12.74 -10.08 16.48
C PHE A 5 14.23 -9.77 16.23
N PRO A 6 14.72 -9.86 14.98
CA PRO A 6 16.06 -9.41 14.64
C PRO A 6 16.32 -8.00 15.16
N ASP A 7 17.53 -7.71 15.65
CA ASP A 7 17.87 -6.36 16.14
C ASP A 7 17.79 -5.30 15.02
N SER A 8 17.87 -5.72 13.76
CA SER A 8 17.71 -4.89 12.56
C SER A 8 16.26 -4.72 12.11
N PHE A 9 15.27 -5.29 12.81
CA PHE A 9 13.87 -5.27 12.39
C PHE A 9 13.29 -3.85 12.36
N LEU A 10 12.72 -3.46 11.23
CA LEU A 10 12.17 -2.13 11.01
C LEU A 10 10.72 -2.04 11.50
N TRP A 11 10.56 -1.71 12.78
CA TRP A 11 9.27 -1.37 13.36
C TRP A 11 8.78 0.01 12.91
N GLY A 12 7.51 0.12 12.55
CA GLY A 12 6.97 1.40 12.10
C GLY A 12 5.49 1.42 11.82
N GLY A 13 5.12 2.39 10.99
CA GLY A 13 3.78 2.55 10.44
C GLY A 13 3.81 3.10 9.02
N ALA A 14 2.67 3.07 8.33
CA ALA A 14 2.55 3.42 6.92
C ALA A 14 1.35 4.33 6.66
N VAL A 15 1.55 5.33 5.80
CA VAL A 15 0.51 6.24 5.29
C VAL A 15 0.70 6.43 3.78
N ALA A 16 -0.30 6.98 3.10
CA ALA A 16 -0.18 7.50 1.74
C ALA A 16 -0.40 9.02 1.74
N ALA A 17 0.32 9.76 0.91
CA ALA A 17 0.32 11.22 0.87
C ALA A 17 -1.10 11.80 0.72
N ASN A 18 -1.85 11.39 -0.31
CA ASN A 18 -3.24 11.83 -0.52
C ASN A 18 -4.22 11.52 0.64
N GLN A 19 -3.87 10.62 1.55
CA GLN A 19 -4.73 10.24 2.68
C GLN A 19 -4.45 11.06 3.95
N VAL A 20 -3.28 11.72 4.03
CA VAL A 20 -2.87 12.45 5.23
C VAL A 20 -2.44 13.89 4.99
N GLU A 21 -1.78 14.20 3.87
CA GLU A 21 -1.12 15.48 3.66
C GLU A 21 -2.10 16.66 3.64
N GLY A 22 -3.18 16.53 2.87
CA GLY A 22 -4.02 17.67 2.56
C GLY A 22 -3.28 18.68 1.69
N ALA A 23 -3.57 19.97 1.88
CA ALA A 23 -2.91 21.07 1.19
C ALA A 23 -2.87 20.85 -0.33
N TYR A 24 -4.01 20.43 -0.89
CA TYR A 24 -4.08 19.78 -2.20
C TYR A 24 -3.72 20.66 -3.41
N LEU A 25 -3.76 22.00 -3.25
CA LEU A 25 -3.34 23.01 -4.24
C LEU A 25 -2.20 23.90 -3.73
N THR A 26 -1.67 23.64 -2.54
CA THR A 26 -0.61 24.46 -1.93
C THR A 26 0.71 24.22 -2.65
N ASP A 27 1.53 25.27 -2.76
CA ASP A 27 2.89 25.21 -3.30
C ASP A 27 3.00 24.62 -4.71
N GLY A 28 1.99 24.91 -5.54
CA GLY A 28 1.98 24.50 -6.95
C GLY A 28 1.64 23.03 -7.21
N LYS A 29 1.15 22.29 -6.21
CA LYS A 29 0.66 20.92 -6.39
C LYS A 29 -0.46 20.87 -7.45
N GLY A 30 -0.36 19.91 -8.37
CA GLY A 30 -1.42 19.60 -9.35
C GLY A 30 -2.52 18.68 -8.80
N LEU A 31 -3.58 18.49 -9.60
CA LEU A 31 -4.64 17.54 -9.28
C LEU A 31 -4.19 16.10 -9.55
N SER A 32 -4.45 15.21 -8.60
CA SER A 32 -4.27 13.77 -8.72
C SER A 32 -5.58 13.07 -9.06
N THR A 33 -5.51 11.81 -9.47
CA THR A 33 -6.70 10.93 -9.58
C THR A 33 -7.50 10.88 -8.28
N SER A 34 -6.83 10.82 -7.13
CA SER A 34 -7.46 10.83 -5.80
C SER A 34 -8.24 12.12 -5.50
N ASP A 35 -7.81 13.26 -6.03
CA ASP A 35 -8.50 14.55 -5.84
C ASP A 35 -9.85 14.61 -6.60
N LEU A 36 -10.05 13.71 -7.57
CA LEU A 36 -11.28 13.55 -8.35
C LEU A 36 -12.22 12.47 -7.79
N GLN A 37 -11.90 11.87 -6.65
CA GLN A 37 -12.66 10.77 -6.05
C GLN A 37 -13.15 11.18 -4.64
N PRO A 38 -14.13 12.10 -4.54
CA PRO A 38 -14.59 12.63 -3.26
C PRO A 38 -15.23 11.58 -2.35
N GLN A 39 -15.70 10.47 -2.92
CA GLN A 39 -16.29 9.33 -2.20
C GLN A 39 -15.35 8.11 -2.15
N GLY A 40 -14.06 8.31 -2.43
CA GLY A 40 -13.04 7.26 -2.41
C GLY A 40 -12.95 6.47 -3.72
N VAL A 41 -12.08 5.47 -3.72
CA VAL A 41 -11.67 4.68 -4.90
C VAL A 41 -12.85 4.07 -5.67
N PHE A 42 -13.91 3.68 -4.97
CA PHE A 42 -15.10 3.04 -5.56
C PHE A 42 -16.27 4.01 -5.78
N GLY A 43 -16.07 5.30 -5.48
CA GLY A 43 -17.05 6.35 -5.71
C GLY A 43 -17.02 6.88 -7.15
N GLU A 44 -17.96 7.77 -7.45
CA GLU A 44 -17.96 8.46 -8.75
C GLU A 44 -16.72 9.34 -8.92
N ILE A 45 -16.22 9.39 -10.16
CA ILE A 45 -15.14 10.28 -10.57
C ILE A 45 -15.76 11.64 -10.89
N VAL A 46 -15.35 12.68 -10.17
CA VAL A 46 -15.87 14.04 -10.27
C VAL A 46 -14.73 14.99 -10.59
N GLU A 47 -14.72 15.52 -11.83
CA GLU A 47 -13.79 16.60 -12.19
C GLU A 47 -14.03 17.83 -11.31
N ARG A 48 -12.95 18.42 -10.80
CA ARG A 48 -13.03 19.57 -9.89
C ARG A 48 -13.36 20.86 -10.63
N THR A 49 -14.33 21.59 -10.11
CA THR A 49 -14.68 22.96 -10.49
C THR A 49 -14.37 23.94 -9.33
N ALA A 50 -14.32 25.23 -9.65
CA ALA A 50 -14.02 26.25 -8.64
C ALA A 50 -15.11 26.29 -7.55
N GLY A 51 -14.72 26.10 -6.30
CA GLY A 51 -15.62 26.07 -5.14
C GLY A 51 -15.93 24.67 -4.62
N ASP A 52 -15.54 23.62 -5.34
CA ASP A 52 -15.66 22.25 -4.84
C ASP A 52 -14.79 22.05 -3.60
N SER A 53 -15.28 21.21 -2.68
CA SER A 53 -14.54 20.80 -1.48
C SER A 53 -14.58 19.29 -1.33
N GLY A 54 -13.47 18.72 -0.85
CA GLY A 54 -13.31 17.31 -0.57
C GLY A 54 -12.62 17.09 0.77
N ILE A 55 -12.91 15.98 1.44
CA ILE A 55 -12.30 15.67 2.74
C ILE A 55 -10.76 15.61 2.66
N LYS A 56 -10.23 15.12 1.53
CA LYS A 56 -8.79 15.01 1.22
C LYS A 56 -8.12 16.36 0.93
N ASP A 57 -8.88 17.43 0.66
CA ASP A 57 -8.32 18.77 0.44
C ASP A 57 -7.50 19.23 1.67
N ILE A 58 -7.96 18.83 2.87
CA ILE A 58 -7.29 19.04 4.15
C ILE A 58 -6.77 17.71 4.74
N ALA A 59 -7.43 16.57 4.48
CA ALA A 59 -7.08 15.23 5.02
C ALA A 59 -6.89 15.15 6.56
N ILE A 60 -5.66 15.17 7.08
CA ILE A 60 -5.40 15.43 8.51
C ILE A 60 -4.41 16.57 8.70
N ASP A 61 -4.13 17.31 7.64
CA ASP A 61 -3.20 18.44 7.60
C ASP A 61 -1.76 18.05 7.93
N PHE A 62 -1.35 16.83 7.56
CA PHE A 62 0.01 16.35 7.78
C PHE A 62 1.04 17.21 7.05
N TYR A 63 0.68 17.86 5.94
CA TYR A 63 1.57 18.78 5.22
C TYR A 63 2.13 19.90 6.11
N HIS A 64 1.31 20.44 7.03
CA HIS A 64 1.74 21.48 7.97
C HIS A 64 2.12 20.91 9.33
N ARG A 65 1.53 19.79 9.73
CA ARG A 65 1.67 19.19 11.08
C ARG A 65 2.68 18.06 11.19
N TYR A 66 3.39 17.72 10.11
CA TYR A 66 4.35 16.62 10.13
C TYR A 66 5.35 16.70 11.30
N PRO A 67 5.88 17.86 11.78
CA PRO A 67 6.79 17.83 12.93
C PRO A 67 6.13 17.30 14.21
N GLU A 68 4.87 17.68 14.45
CA GLU A 68 4.09 17.20 15.60
C GLU A 68 3.82 15.69 15.48
N ASP A 69 3.45 15.24 14.29
CA ASP A 69 3.11 13.84 14.03
C ASP A 69 4.36 12.93 14.03
N ILE A 70 5.48 13.38 13.45
CA ILE A 70 6.77 12.67 13.51
C ILE A 70 7.25 12.54 14.96
N ALA A 71 7.08 13.56 15.80
CA ALA A 71 7.41 13.47 17.22
C ALA A 71 6.59 12.38 17.96
N LEU A 72 5.31 12.22 17.61
CA LEU A 72 4.48 11.13 18.16
C LEU A 72 4.93 9.75 17.68
N PHE A 73 5.35 9.61 16.42
CA PHE A 73 5.93 8.37 15.92
C PHE A 73 7.26 8.04 16.62
N ALA A 74 8.09 9.06 16.86
CA ALA A 74 9.33 8.93 17.61
C ALA A 74 9.08 8.51 19.07
N GLU A 75 8.04 9.03 19.71
CA GLU A 75 7.64 8.62 21.06
C GLU A 75 7.21 7.15 21.12
N MET A 76 6.58 6.61 20.07
CA MET A 76 6.32 5.17 19.96
C MET A 76 7.60 4.35 19.71
N GLY A 77 8.72 4.99 19.36
CA GLY A 77 10.00 4.32 19.11
C GLY A 77 10.17 3.83 17.67
N PHE A 78 9.40 4.37 16.72
CA PHE A 78 9.47 3.98 15.30
C PHE A 78 10.91 3.96 14.80
N LYS A 79 11.25 2.89 14.07
CA LYS A 79 12.52 2.75 13.34
C LYS A 79 12.35 3.11 11.86
N CYS A 80 11.13 2.97 11.36
CA CYS A 80 10.77 3.25 9.98
C CYS A 80 9.40 3.94 9.92
N LEU A 81 9.19 4.83 8.95
CA LEU A 81 7.88 5.32 8.57
C LEU A 81 7.75 5.22 7.06
N ARG A 82 6.70 4.54 6.60
CA ARG A 82 6.34 4.49 5.19
C ARG A 82 5.42 5.64 4.83
N THR A 83 5.76 6.35 3.76
CA THR A 83 4.89 7.35 3.13
C THR A 83 5.06 7.30 1.62
N SER A 84 4.14 7.87 0.85
CA SER A 84 4.39 8.16 -0.56
C SER A 84 4.92 9.57 -0.77
N ILE A 85 5.61 9.78 -1.89
CA ILE A 85 5.81 11.11 -2.46
C ILE A 85 4.64 11.33 -3.42
N ALA A 86 3.86 12.38 -3.21
CA ALA A 86 2.80 12.77 -4.13
C ALA A 86 3.43 13.25 -5.44
N TRP A 87 3.29 12.45 -6.50
CA TRP A 87 3.84 12.76 -7.83
C TRP A 87 3.41 14.16 -8.29
N THR A 88 2.15 14.54 -8.03
CA THR A 88 1.59 15.86 -8.35
C THR A 88 2.22 17.04 -7.61
N ARG A 89 2.95 16.83 -6.52
CA ARG A 89 3.77 17.89 -5.91
C ARG A 89 5.06 18.12 -6.67
N ILE A 90 5.61 17.09 -7.32
CA ILE A 90 6.89 17.15 -8.02
C ILE A 90 6.70 17.53 -9.49
N PHE A 91 5.74 16.90 -10.16
CA PHE A 91 5.35 17.19 -11.55
C PHE A 91 3.82 17.38 -11.58
N PRO A 92 3.31 18.62 -11.45
CA PRO A 92 1.89 18.92 -11.31
C PRO A 92 0.99 18.35 -12.41
N GLN A 93 1.40 18.44 -13.68
CA GLN A 93 0.72 17.84 -14.83
C GLN A 93 1.31 16.47 -15.18
N GLY A 94 2.55 16.21 -14.76
CA GLY A 94 3.26 14.94 -14.91
C GLY A 94 4.21 14.92 -16.11
N ASP A 95 4.03 15.82 -17.07
CA ASP A 95 4.79 15.90 -18.31
C ASP A 95 5.76 17.09 -18.37
N GLU A 96 5.84 17.90 -17.31
CA GLU A 96 6.80 19.00 -17.25
C GLU A 96 8.25 18.50 -17.32
N GLU A 97 9.14 19.30 -17.93
CA GLU A 97 10.56 18.97 -18.05
C GLU A 97 11.34 19.24 -16.76
N THR A 98 10.89 20.22 -15.96
CA THR A 98 11.52 20.62 -14.71
C THR A 98 10.59 20.36 -13.52
N PRO A 99 11.09 19.81 -12.41
CA PRO A 99 10.26 19.56 -11.24
C PRO A 99 9.88 20.86 -10.53
N ASN A 100 8.79 20.81 -9.78
CA ASN A 100 8.39 21.82 -8.82
C ASN A 100 9.28 21.75 -7.57
N GLU A 101 10.17 22.74 -7.41
CA GLU A 101 11.10 22.80 -6.28
C GLU A 101 10.39 22.89 -4.93
N ALA A 102 9.22 23.53 -4.84
CA ALA A 102 8.51 23.65 -3.57
C ALA A 102 8.03 22.28 -3.06
N GLY A 103 7.60 21.40 -3.98
CA GLY A 103 7.28 20.01 -3.69
C GLY A 103 8.49 19.21 -3.21
N LEU A 104 9.65 19.34 -3.89
CA LEU A 104 10.90 18.69 -3.47
C LEU A 104 11.33 19.18 -2.08
N ALA A 105 11.27 20.49 -1.84
CA ALA A 105 11.64 21.11 -0.58
C ALA A 105 10.73 20.68 0.59
N PHE A 106 9.46 20.38 0.34
CA PHE A 106 8.58 19.80 1.36
C PHE A 106 9.08 18.43 1.82
N TYR A 107 9.35 17.52 0.88
CA TYR A 107 9.83 16.18 1.23
C TYR A 107 11.25 16.20 1.83
N ASP A 108 12.11 17.16 1.45
CA ASP A 108 13.37 17.38 2.17
C ASP A 108 13.14 17.65 3.66
N ARG A 109 12.24 18.58 3.98
CA ARG A 109 11.93 18.92 5.38
C ARG A 109 11.31 17.74 6.12
N LEU A 110 10.42 17.00 5.47
CA LEU A 110 9.81 15.80 6.05
C LEU A 110 10.87 14.74 6.39
N PHE A 111 11.74 14.41 5.44
CA PHE A 111 12.78 13.40 5.67
C PHE A 111 13.86 13.88 6.64
N ASP A 112 14.18 15.17 6.66
CA ASP A 112 15.06 15.76 7.67
C ASP A 112 14.44 15.67 9.08
N GLU A 113 13.13 15.90 9.21
CA GLU A 113 12.43 15.74 10.48
C GLU A 113 12.45 14.29 10.96
N MET A 114 12.21 13.34 10.07
CA MET A 114 12.34 11.91 10.37
C MET A 114 13.77 11.55 10.81
N ALA A 115 14.79 12.10 10.14
CA ALA A 115 16.19 11.86 10.46
C ALA A 115 16.58 12.40 11.86
N LYS A 116 16.04 13.54 12.29
CA LYS A 116 16.24 14.07 13.67
C LYS A 116 15.79 13.08 14.74
N HIS A 117 14.81 12.25 14.43
CA HIS A 117 14.26 11.23 15.31
C HIS A 117 14.76 9.81 15.03
N HIS A 118 15.76 9.66 14.14
CA HIS A 118 16.30 8.37 13.71
C HIS A 118 15.28 7.43 13.08
N ILE A 119 14.25 7.98 12.44
CA ILE A 119 13.24 7.23 11.70
C ILE A 119 13.68 7.13 10.24
N GLN A 120 13.85 5.91 9.74
CA GLN A 120 14.18 5.66 8.34
C GLN A 120 12.95 5.88 7.45
N PRO A 121 13.06 6.63 6.34
CA PRO A 121 12.01 6.69 5.34
C PRO A 121 11.93 5.38 4.53
N LEU A 122 10.70 4.87 4.37
CA LEU A 122 10.33 3.90 3.34
C LEU A 122 9.39 4.59 2.35
N VAL A 123 9.86 4.87 1.14
CA VAL A 123 9.13 5.76 0.22
C VAL A 123 8.46 5.00 -0.91
N THR A 124 7.13 5.12 -1.04
CA THR A 124 6.40 4.65 -2.23
C THR A 124 6.35 5.72 -3.31
N LEU A 125 6.82 5.42 -4.52
CA LEU A 125 6.86 6.41 -5.61
C LEU A 125 5.46 6.71 -6.16
N SER A 126 4.63 5.69 -6.36
CA SER A 126 3.25 5.85 -6.86
C SER A 126 2.25 5.11 -5.97
N HIS A 127 1.39 5.89 -5.28
CA HIS A 127 0.37 5.36 -4.38
C HIS A 127 -0.99 5.99 -4.67
N TYR A 128 -1.64 5.53 -5.75
CA TYR A 128 -3.03 5.90 -6.13
C TYR A 128 -3.28 7.40 -6.37
N GLU A 129 -2.25 8.14 -6.74
CA GLU A 129 -2.29 9.61 -6.82
C GLU A 129 -1.57 10.17 -8.05
N MET A 130 -1.64 9.45 -9.19
CA MET A 130 -1.01 9.91 -10.42
C MET A 130 -1.57 11.27 -10.87
N PRO A 131 -0.77 12.13 -11.55
CA PRO A 131 -1.23 13.41 -12.05
C PRO A 131 -2.40 13.26 -13.02
N TYR A 132 -3.47 14.01 -12.77
CA TYR A 132 -4.64 14.01 -13.64
C TYR A 132 -4.33 14.61 -15.02
N GLY A 133 -3.30 15.46 -15.12
CA GLY A 133 -2.76 15.92 -16.41
C GLY A 133 -2.36 14.76 -17.33
N LEU A 134 -1.74 13.70 -16.78
CA LEU A 134 -1.39 12.49 -17.54
C LEU A 134 -2.62 11.69 -17.98
N VAL A 135 -3.66 11.65 -17.16
CA VAL A 135 -4.94 11.04 -17.52
C VAL A 135 -5.59 11.80 -18.68
N LYS A 136 -5.73 13.12 -18.54
CA LYS A 136 -6.43 13.97 -19.51
C LYS A 136 -5.70 14.08 -20.84
N ASN A 137 -4.38 14.22 -20.82
CA ASN A 137 -3.59 14.52 -22.02
C ASN A 137 -3.08 13.25 -22.73
N TYR A 138 -2.93 12.14 -22.01
CA TYR A 138 -2.32 10.92 -22.54
C TYR A 138 -3.18 9.66 -22.37
N GLY A 139 -4.29 9.69 -21.62
CA GLY A 139 -5.08 8.49 -21.31
C GLY A 139 -4.45 7.61 -20.23
N GLY A 140 -3.69 8.22 -19.32
CA GLY A 140 -3.06 7.52 -18.19
C GLY A 140 -2.07 6.46 -18.66
N TRP A 141 -1.94 5.38 -17.89
CA TRP A 141 -1.03 4.28 -18.19
C TRP A 141 -1.42 3.48 -19.45
N GLY A 142 -2.58 3.74 -20.06
CA GLY A 142 -2.91 3.22 -21.39
C GLY A 142 -1.91 3.67 -22.47
N ASN A 143 -1.24 4.80 -22.26
CA ASN A 143 -0.25 5.34 -23.18
C ASN A 143 1.18 5.08 -22.70
N ARG A 144 1.98 4.49 -23.61
CA ARG A 144 3.37 4.10 -23.36
C ARG A 144 4.27 5.27 -22.94
N GLN A 145 3.97 6.51 -23.34
CA GLN A 145 4.76 7.69 -22.96
C GLN A 145 4.79 7.93 -21.45
N VAL A 146 3.77 7.46 -20.71
CA VAL A 146 3.73 7.58 -19.24
C VAL A 146 4.88 6.83 -18.55
N ILE A 147 5.46 5.81 -19.20
CA ILE A 147 6.69 5.15 -18.71
C ILE A 147 7.84 6.18 -18.58
N ALA A 148 8.02 7.05 -19.57
CA ALA A 148 9.09 8.04 -19.58
C ALA A 148 8.83 9.16 -18.55
N PHE A 149 7.58 9.59 -18.39
CA PHE A 149 7.20 10.57 -17.36
C PHE A 149 7.44 10.03 -15.95
N PHE A 150 7.07 8.77 -15.70
CA PHE A 150 7.35 8.13 -14.43
C PHE A 150 8.85 7.95 -14.19
N GLU A 151 9.63 7.55 -15.21
CA GLU A 151 11.08 7.42 -15.09
C GLU A 151 11.74 8.77 -14.75
N ARG A 152 11.32 9.87 -15.40
CA ARG A 152 11.78 11.23 -15.07
C ARG A 152 11.48 11.60 -13.62
N TYR A 153 10.25 11.35 -13.18
CA TYR A 153 9.84 11.58 -11.80
C TYR A 153 10.67 10.76 -10.81
N ALA A 154 10.80 9.44 -11.03
CA ALA A 154 11.57 8.54 -10.18
C ALA A 154 13.04 8.98 -10.09
N ARG A 155 13.71 9.24 -11.23
CA ARG A 155 15.10 9.73 -11.26
C ARG A 155 15.26 11.05 -10.51
N THR A 156 14.29 11.97 -10.64
CA THR A 156 14.32 13.25 -9.93
C THR A 156 14.34 13.06 -8.42
N VAL A 157 13.43 12.22 -7.89
CA VAL A 157 13.33 12.01 -6.43
C VAL A 157 14.47 11.14 -5.91
N PHE A 158 14.96 10.16 -6.67
CA PHE A 158 16.17 9.42 -6.32
C PHE A 158 17.36 10.37 -6.22
N GLN A 159 17.59 11.23 -7.22
CA GLN A 159 18.70 12.18 -7.22
C GLN A 159 18.60 13.17 -6.04
N ARG A 160 17.40 13.68 -5.75
CA ARG A 160 17.20 14.64 -4.65
C ARG A 160 17.42 14.00 -3.29
N PHE A 161 16.90 12.79 -3.07
CA PHE A 161 16.84 12.15 -1.76
C PHE A 161 17.86 11.00 -1.58
N GLN A 162 18.85 10.89 -2.47
CA GLN A 162 19.86 9.83 -2.48
C GLN A 162 20.60 9.61 -1.15
N HIS A 163 20.72 10.65 -0.32
CA HIS A 163 21.40 10.58 0.98
C HIS A 163 20.43 10.51 2.18
N LYS A 164 19.12 10.48 1.91
CA LYS A 164 18.06 10.55 2.93
C LYS A 164 17.19 9.30 2.96
N VAL A 165 17.02 8.63 1.82
CA VAL A 165 16.09 7.51 1.68
C VAL A 165 16.81 6.29 1.14
N LYS A 166 16.82 5.23 1.95
CA LYS A 166 17.42 3.94 1.59
C LYS A 166 16.40 2.96 1.02
N TYR A 167 15.17 2.97 1.54
CA TYR A 167 14.14 2.00 1.16
C TYR A 167 13.07 2.64 0.29
N TRP A 168 12.80 2.01 -0.86
CA TRP A 168 11.88 2.49 -1.87
C TRP A 168 10.89 1.40 -2.27
N LEU A 169 9.69 1.79 -2.67
CA LEU A 169 8.70 0.96 -3.35
C LEU A 169 8.31 1.65 -4.65
N THR A 170 8.21 0.91 -5.76
CA THR A 170 7.84 1.51 -7.05
C THR A 170 6.36 1.89 -7.09
N PHE A 171 5.48 0.89 -7.10
CA PHE A 171 4.03 1.07 -7.17
C PHE A 171 3.36 0.38 -5.98
N ASN A 172 2.32 1.03 -5.43
CA ASN A 172 1.39 0.37 -4.52
C ASN A 172 0.38 -0.47 -5.30
N GLU A 173 0.39 -1.79 -5.10
CA GLU A 173 -0.61 -2.74 -5.63
C GLU A 173 -1.02 -2.48 -7.09
N ILE A 174 -0.14 -2.80 -8.05
CA ILE A 174 -0.42 -2.69 -9.50
C ILE A 174 -1.76 -3.39 -9.85
N ASN A 175 -2.12 -4.45 -9.12
CA ASN A 175 -3.37 -5.19 -9.29
C ASN A 175 -4.65 -4.37 -8.99
N MET A 176 -4.56 -3.23 -8.29
CA MET A 176 -5.69 -2.32 -8.09
C MET A 176 -6.33 -1.91 -9.42
N SER A 177 -5.54 -1.87 -10.49
CA SER A 177 -5.98 -1.61 -11.87
C SER A 177 -7.06 -2.57 -12.39
N LEU A 178 -7.16 -3.78 -11.82
CA LEU A 178 -8.19 -4.77 -12.17
C LEU A 178 -9.53 -4.51 -11.45
N HIS A 179 -9.53 -3.68 -10.40
CA HIS A 179 -10.68 -3.42 -9.55
C HIS A 179 -11.17 -1.97 -9.62
N ALA A 180 -10.26 -1.02 -9.81
CA ALA A 180 -10.53 0.40 -9.99
C ALA A 180 -9.54 0.98 -11.02
N PRO A 181 -9.78 0.78 -12.33
CA PRO A 181 -8.90 1.21 -13.42
C PRO A 181 -8.52 2.69 -13.35
N PHE A 182 -9.41 3.58 -12.89
CA PHE A 182 -9.10 5.00 -12.80
C PHE A 182 -8.02 5.28 -11.75
N THR A 183 -8.16 4.64 -10.58
CA THR A 183 -7.20 4.76 -9.48
C THR A 183 -5.86 4.09 -9.81
N GLY A 184 -5.91 2.87 -10.35
CA GLY A 184 -4.72 2.05 -10.58
C GLY A 184 -3.90 2.51 -11.79
N VAL A 185 -4.57 2.80 -12.90
CA VAL A 185 -3.92 3.07 -14.20
C VAL A 185 -4.41 4.35 -14.90
N GLY A 186 -5.31 5.12 -14.31
CA GLY A 186 -5.84 6.34 -14.94
C GLY A 186 -6.71 6.06 -16.16
N LEU A 187 -7.32 4.88 -16.24
CA LEU A 187 -8.24 4.51 -17.32
C LEU A 187 -9.70 4.67 -16.87
N PRO A 188 -10.66 4.91 -17.79
CA PRO A 188 -12.08 4.83 -17.47
C PRO A 188 -12.49 3.50 -16.84
N GLU A 189 -13.46 3.51 -15.93
CA GLU A 189 -13.93 2.31 -15.20
C GLU A 189 -14.51 1.22 -16.12
N ASP A 190 -15.05 1.59 -17.29
CA ASP A 190 -15.60 0.69 -18.30
C ASP A 190 -14.56 0.16 -19.31
N SER A 191 -13.27 0.42 -19.06
CA SER A 191 -12.19 -0.02 -19.93
C SER A 191 -12.12 -1.53 -20.07
N SER A 192 -11.81 -1.99 -21.29
CA SER A 192 -11.65 -3.42 -21.57
C SER A 192 -10.47 -4.04 -20.80
N LYS A 193 -10.56 -5.35 -20.50
CA LYS A 193 -9.43 -6.13 -19.94
C LYS A 193 -8.15 -5.97 -20.76
N GLN A 194 -8.25 -5.93 -22.09
CA GLN A 194 -7.12 -5.69 -22.98
C GLN A 194 -6.41 -4.36 -22.66
N ALA A 195 -7.15 -3.27 -22.54
CA ALA A 195 -6.59 -1.95 -22.22
C ALA A 195 -5.95 -1.93 -20.83
N ILE A 196 -6.63 -2.50 -19.84
CA ILE A 196 -6.14 -2.58 -18.45
C ILE A 196 -4.83 -3.38 -18.39
N TYR A 197 -4.75 -4.56 -19.03
CA TYR A 197 -3.53 -5.36 -19.02
C TYR A 197 -2.38 -4.73 -19.81
N GLN A 198 -2.66 -3.95 -20.86
CA GLN A 198 -1.64 -3.14 -21.54
C GLN A 198 -1.10 -2.04 -20.62
N ALA A 199 -1.97 -1.38 -19.86
CA ALA A 199 -1.56 -0.37 -18.88
C ALA A 199 -0.75 -0.96 -17.71
N ILE A 200 -1.17 -2.13 -17.21
CA ILE A 200 -0.39 -2.92 -16.23
C ILE A 200 0.99 -3.28 -16.80
N HIS A 201 1.08 -3.67 -18.07
CA HIS A 201 2.37 -3.95 -18.71
C HIS A 201 3.29 -2.71 -18.67
N HIS A 202 2.76 -1.52 -18.99
CA HIS A 202 3.53 -0.28 -18.90
C HIS A 202 4.00 0.02 -17.47
N GLN A 203 3.16 -0.19 -16.44
CA GLN A 203 3.58 -0.04 -15.04
C GLN A 203 4.67 -1.04 -14.63
N LEU A 204 4.59 -2.29 -15.07
CA LEU A 204 5.62 -3.31 -14.79
C LEU A 204 6.97 -2.93 -15.42
N VAL A 205 6.96 -2.43 -16.66
CA VAL A 205 8.17 -1.93 -17.33
C VAL A 205 8.71 -0.67 -16.63
N ALA A 206 7.83 0.26 -16.25
CA ALA A 206 8.22 1.47 -15.53
C ALA A 206 8.79 1.17 -14.13
N SER A 207 8.23 0.16 -13.45
CA SER A 207 8.75 -0.37 -12.17
C SER A 207 10.18 -0.86 -12.35
N ALA A 208 10.43 -1.71 -13.35
CA ALA A 208 11.77 -2.25 -13.61
C ALA A 208 12.78 -1.16 -14.03
N LYS A 209 12.37 -0.18 -14.83
CA LYS A 209 13.20 1.01 -15.15
C LYS A 209 13.51 1.85 -13.92
N ALA A 210 12.56 2.01 -12.99
CA ALA A 210 12.79 2.70 -11.73
C ALA A 210 13.73 1.91 -10.80
N VAL A 211 13.66 0.58 -10.77
CA VAL A 211 14.63 -0.28 -10.06
C VAL A 211 16.05 0.00 -10.56
N LYS A 212 16.25 -0.08 -11.89
CA LYS A 212 17.54 0.22 -12.51
C LYS A 212 18.04 1.61 -12.17
N ALA A 213 17.18 2.63 -12.34
CA ALA A 213 17.54 4.01 -12.04
C ALA A 213 17.89 4.23 -10.57
N CYS A 214 17.20 3.54 -9.64
CA CYS A 214 17.49 3.59 -8.22
C CYS A 214 18.89 3.07 -7.93
N HIS A 215 19.26 1.90 -8.45
CA HIS A 215 20.60 1.31 -8.24
C HIS A 215 21.71 2.10 -8.94
N GLU A 216 21.44 2.74 -10.07
CA GLU A 216 22.39 3.64 -10.75
C GLU A 216 22.72 4.88 -9.90
N ILE A 217 21.72 5.45 -9.22
CA ILE A 217 21.84 6.72 -8.49
C ILE A 217 22.21 6.49 -7.01
N ILE A 218 21.68 5.42 -6.41
CA ILE A 218 21.80 5.09 -4.99
C ILE A 218 22.23 3.61 -4.86
N PRO A 219 23.53 3.29 -5.00
CA PRO A 219 24.00 1.90 -5.08
C PRO A 219 23.68 1.01 -3.86
N ASP A 220 23.48 1.60 -2.68
CA ASP A 220 23.16 0.90 -1.44
C ASP A 220 21.65 0.88 -1.10
N ALA A 221 20.81 1.46 -1.96
CA ALA A 221 19.36 1.45 -1.80
C ALA A 221 18.79 0.03 -1.87
N LYS A 222 17.61 -0.12 -1.29
CA LYS A 222 16.75 -1.30 -1.43
C LYS A 222 15.43 -0.86 -2.02
N ILE A 223 15.08 -1.42 -3.18
CA ILE A 223 13.83 -1.09 -3.87
C ILE A 223 12.96 -2.33 -4.05
N GLY A 224 11.75 -2.26 -3.50
CA GLY A 224 10.78 -3.35 -3.46
C GLY A 224 9.62 -3.14 -4.42
N ASN A 225 8.87 -4.21 -4.67
CA ASN A 225 7.49 -4.09 -5.15
C ASN A 225 6.54 -3.85 -3.98
N MET A 226 5.26 -3.65 -4.24
CA MET A 226 4.20 -3.75 -3.23
C MET A 226 3.01 -4.52 -3.80
N LEU A 227 2.70 -5.66 -3.19
CA LEU A 227 1.59 -6.55 -3.58
C LEU A 227 0.40 -6.40 -2.63
N LEU A 228 -0.81 -6.56 -3.18
CA LEU A 228 -1.94 -6.95 -2.35
C LEU A 228 -1.70 -8.38 -1.85
N GLY A 229 -1.37 -8.54 -0.57
CA GLY A 229 -1.14 -9.85 0.04
C GLY A 229 -2.44 -10.50 0.47
N GLY A 230 -3.28 -10.83 -0.49
CA GLY A 230 -4.41 -11.69 -0.24
C GLY A 230 -4.02 -13.17 -0.30
N LEU A 231 -4.73 -14.00 0.46
CA LEU A 231 -4.52 -15.45 0.50
C LEU A 231 -5.86 -16.19 0.38
N LEU A 232 -5.95 -17.09 -0.59
CA LEU A 232 -7.13 -17.93 -0.79
C LEU A 232 -6.86 -19.38 -0.38
N TYR A 233 -7.79 -19.96 0.38
CA TYR A 233 -7.86 -21.37 0.73
C TYR A 233 -8.90 -22.10 -0.11
N PRO A 234 -8.75 -23.41 -0.35
CA PRO A 234 -9.85 -24.19 -0.90
C PRO A 234 -10.92 -24.39 0.19
N LEU A 235 -12.20 -24.11 -0.14
CA LEU A 235 -13.30 -24.31 0.81
C LEU A 235 -13.46 -25.78 1.17
N THR A 236 -13.18 -26.69 0.23
CA THR A 236 -13.22 -28.13 0.44
C THR A 236 -11.98 -28.81 -0.14
N CYS A 237 -11.71 -30.06 0.29
CA CYS A 237 -10.63 -30.87 -0.26
C CYS A 237 -10.93 -31.44 -1.67
N LYS A 238 -12.01 -31.00 -2.34
CA LYS A 238 -12.28 -31.39 -3.73
C LYS A 238 -11.11 -30.95 -4.61
N PRO A 239 -10.56 -31.83 -5.47
CA PRO A 239 -9.47 -31.44 -6.37
C PRO A 239 -9.78 -30.23 -7.26
N ALA A 240 -11.06 -30.01 -7.58
CA ALA A 240 -11.52 -28.83 -8.32
C ALA A 240 -11.33 -27.53 -7.52
N ASP A 241 -11.74 -27.50 -6.24
CA ASP A 241 -11.53 -26.36 -5.35
C ASP A 241 -10.04 -26.08 -5.13
N VAL A 242 -9.23 -27.14 -4.95
CA VAL A 242 -7.76 -27.02 -4.82
C VAL A 242 -7.14 -26.41 -6.07
N LEU A 243 -7.54 -26.88 -7.26
CA LEU A 243 -7.02 -26.37 -8.53
C LEU A 243 -7.47 -24.93 -8.81
N GLU A 244 -8.72 -24.58 -8.50
CA GLU A 244 -9.25 -23.23 -8.65
C GLU A 244 -8.53 -22.25 -7.70
N THR A 245 -8.32 -22.66 -6.45
CA THR A 245 -7.54 -21.89 -5.47
C THR A 245 -6.12 -21.62 -5.96
N LEU A 246 -5.45 -22.64 -6.53
CA LEU A 246 -4.13 -22.47 -7.13
C LEU A 246 -4.14 -21.45 -8.29
N GLN A 247 -5.18 -21.44 -9.11
CA GLN A 247 -5.32 -20.50 -10.23
C GLN A 247 -5.54 -19.08 -9.74
N GLN A 248 -6.48 -18.85 -8.82
CA GLN A 248 -6.78 -17.51 -8.31
C GLN A 248 -5.62 -16.91 -7.51
N ASN A 249 -4.94 -17.70 -6.66
CA ASN A 249 -3.73 -17.22 -5.98
C ASN A 249 -2.62 -16.86 -6.98
N ARG A 250 -2.49 -17.59 -8.10
CA ARG A 250 -1.52 -17.25 -9.17
C ARG A 250 -1.87 -15.93 -9.87
N GLU A 251 -3.15 -15.61 -10.04
CA GLU A 251 -3.57 -14.32 -10.58
C GLU A 251 -3.14 -13.14 -9.69
N TRP A 252 -3.08 -13.33 -8.37
CA TRP A 252 -2.56 -12.30 -7.46
C TRP A 252 -1.03 -12.28 -7.44
N MET A 253 -0.40 -13.44 -7.54
CA MET A 253 1.06 -13.56 -7.51
C MET A 253 1.75 -13.13 -8.81
N PHE A 254 1.07 -13.06 -9.96
CA PHE A 254 1.76 -12.80 -11.23
C PHE A 254 2.50 -11.46 -11.24
N PHE A 255 1.96 -10.44 -10.56
CA PHE A 255 2.60 -9.14 -10.41
C PHE A 255 3.93 -9.26 -9.66
N GLY A 256 3.98 -10.13 -8.65
CA GLY A 256 5.20 -10.49 -7.93
C GLY A 256 6.16 -11.29 -8.80
N ASP A 257 5.67 -12.27 -9.56
CA ASP A 257 6.49 -13.06 -10.49
C ASP A 257 7.23 -12.17 -11.48
N VAL A 258 6.55 -11.22 -12.12
CA VAL A 258 7.20 -10.32 -13.09
C VAL A 258 8.25 -9.45 -12.40
N GLN A 259 7.92 -8.82 -11.26
CA GLN A 259 8.83 -7.88 -10.60
C GLN A 259 10.00 -8.56 -9.88
N ALA A 260 9.83 -9.80 -9.40
CA ALA A 260 10.84 -10.53 -8.63
C ALA A 260 11.70 -11.46 -9.48
N ARG A 261 11.16 -11.99 -10.60
CA ARG A 261 11.82 -12.98 -11.47
C ARG A 261 12.12 -12.45 -12.87
N GLY A 262 11.59 -11.27 -13.22
CA GLY A 262 11.91 -10.54 -14.43
C GLY A 262 11.30 -11.08 -15.71
N ALA A 263 10.25 -11.90 -15.60
CA ALA A 263 9.54 -12.44 -16.76
C ALA A 263 8.08 -12.75 -16.43
N TYR A 264 7.22 -12.68 -17.46
CA TYR A 264 5.85 -13.17 -17.35
C TYR A 264 5.85 -14.68 -17.08
N PRO A 265 5.14 -15.15 -16.05
CA PRO A 265 5.11 -16.57 -15.74
C PRO A 265 4.28 -17.33 -16.77
N ALA A 266 4.63 -18.60 -17.01
CA ALA A 266 4.09 -19.40 -18.11
C ALA A 266 2.55 -19.52 -18.10
N TYR A 267 1.93 -19.54 -16.92
CA TYR A 267 0.47 -19.64 -16.78
C TYR A 267 -0.25 -18.40 -17.35
N MET A 268 0.37 -17.22 -17.33
CA MET A 268 -0.22 -16.00 -17.90
C MET A 268 -0.34 -16.09 -19.42
N LYS A 269 0.53 -16.85 -20.10
CA LYS A 269 0.42 -17.07 -21.55
C LYS A 269 -0.87 -17.78 -21.92
N ARG A 270 -1.29 -18.77 -21.11
CA ARG A 270 -2.58 -19.46 -21.28
C ARG A 270 -3.74 -18.54 -20.93
N PHE A 271 -3.63 -17.83 -19.81
CA PHE A 271 -4.66 -16.88 -19.37
C PHE A 271 -4.94 -15.81 -20.45
N PHE A 272 -3.91 -15.15 -20.97
CA PHE A 272 -4.05 -14.14 -22.02
C PHE A 272 -4.69 -14.71 -23.28
N LYS A 273 -4.28 -15.90 -23.73
CA LYS A 273 -4.92 -16.57 -24.86
C LYS A 273 -6.41 -16.84 -24.62
N GLN A 274 -6.79 -17.28 -23.43
CA GLN A 274 -8.18 -17.59 -23.07
C GLN A 274 -9.04 -16.33 -22.96
N GLN A 275 -8.46 -15.22 -22.52
CA GLN A 275 -9.14 -13.92 -22.37
C GLN A 275 -9.04 -13.04 -23.63
N ALA A 276 -8.46 -13.55 -24.73
CA ALA A 276 -8.19 -12.80 -25.95
C ALA A 276 -7.41 -11.48 -25.70
N ILE A 277 -6.43 -11.54 -24.80
CA ILE A 277 -5.53 -10.43 -24.48
C ILE A 277 -4.23 -10.61 -25.28
N GLU A 278 -3.82 -9.57 -25.99
CA GLU A 278 -2.56 -9.49 -26.73
C GLU A 278 -1.79 -8.23 -26.30
N LEU A 279 -0.67 -8.42 -25.60
CA LEU A 279 0.16 -7.32 -25.13
C LEU A 279 1.15 -6.88 -26.21
N GLN A 280 1.24 -5.57 -26.41
CA GLN A 280 2.31 -4.95 -27.18
C GLN A 280 3.57 -4.89 -26.29
N VAL A 281 4.44 -5.88 -26.45
CA VAL A 281 5.69 -6.04 -25.68
C VAL A 281 6.87 -5.90 -26.64
N THR A 282 7.66 -4.85 -26.45
CA THR A 282 8.89 -4.59 -27.22
C THR A 282 10.08 -5.37 -26.66
N ASP A 283 11.17 -5.46 -27.41
CA ASP A 283 12.42 -6.07 -26.90
C ASP A 283 13.00 -5.28 -25.73
N ASP A 284 12.93 -3.94 -25.79
CA ASP A 284 13.31 -3.06 -24.67
C ASP A 284 12.50 -3.34 -23.41
N ASP A 285 11.22 -3.72 -23.53
CA ASP A 285 10.40 -4.10 -22.37
C ASP A 285 10.91 -5.41 -21.76
N ARG A 286 11.25 -6.39 -22.60
CA ARG A 286 11.77 -7.69 -22.15
C ARG A 286 13.11 -7.52 -21.44
N ASP A 287 13.95 -6.62 -21.91
CA ASP A 287 15.23 -6.32 -21.29
C ASP A 287 15.05 -5.51 -20.00
N ALA A 288 14.18 -4.50 -19.99
CA ALA A 288 13.88 -3.72 -18.80
C ALA A 288 13.35 -4.60 -17.67
N LEU A 289 12.43 -5.53 -17.95
CA LEU A 289 11.82 -6.39 -16.92
C LEU A 289 12.83 -7.28 -16.19
N LYS A 290 14.05 -7.50 -16.72
CA LYS A 290 15.11 -8.24 -16.01
C LYS A 290 15.64 -7.51 -14.78
N GLU A 291 15.38 -6.21 -14.66
CA GLU A 291 15.74 -5.38 -13.51
C GLU A 291 14.73 -5.65 -12.37
N THR A 292 15.04 -6.66 -11.55
CA THR A 292 14.12 -7.16 -10.50
C THR A 292 14.30 -6.46 -9.16
N VAL A 293 13.21 -6.37 -8.39
CA VAL A 293 13.18 -5.75 -7.06
C VAL A 293 14.06 -6.48 -6.04
N ASP A 294 14.61 -5.77 -5.05
CA ASP A 294 15.49 -6.33 -4.01
C ASP A 294 14.75 -7.14 -2.94
N PHE A 295 13.51 -6.75 -2.64
CA PHE A 295 12.66 -7.36 -1.61
C PHE A 295 11.20 -7.34 -2.05
N ILE A 296 10.38 -8.19 -1.43
CA ILE A 296 8.94 -8.26 -1.68
C ILE A 296 8.22 -7.58 -0.55
N SER A 297 7.44 -6.55 -0.83
CA SER A 297 6.54 -5.97 0.17
C SER A 297 5.09 -6.27 -0.15
N PHE A 298 4.25 -6.32 0.88
CA PHE A 298 2.84 -6.62 0.72
C PHE A 298 1.98 -6.01 1.83
N SER A 299 0.70 -5.81 1.50
CA SER A 299 -0.37 -5.60 2.46
C SER A 299 -0.97 -6.92 2.92
N TYR A 300 -1.42 -7.05 4.17
CA TYR A 300 -2.19 -8.19 4.64
C TYR A 300 -3.29 -7.74 5.57
N TYR A 301 -4.51 -8.24 5.36
CA TYR A 301 -5.65 -7.94 6.23
C TYR A 301 -6.51 -9.16 6.52
N MET A 302 -6.68 -10.03 5.52
CA MET A 302 -7.53 -11.22 5.61
C MET A 302 -7.12 -12.29 4.59
N SER A 303 -7.63 -13.50 4.84
CA SER A 303 -7.74 -14.56 3.85
C SER A 303 -9.21 -14.79 3.48
N GLY A 304 -9.45 -15.65 2.49
CA GLY A 304 -10.78 -16.14 2.14
C GLY A 304 -10.72 -17.53 1.51
N CYS A 305 -11.89 -18.05 1.13
CA CYS A 305 -12.01 -19.35 0.49
C CYS A 305 -12.44 -19.25 -0.97
N VAL A 306 -12.16 -20.32 -1.71
CA VAL A 306 -12.56 -20.54 -3.10
C VAL A 306 -13.24 -21.90 -3.22
N THR A 307 -14.30 -21.97 -4.01
CA THR A 307 -14.97 -23.23 -4.34
C THR A 307 -15.40 -23.24 -5.81
N THR A 308 -15.60 -24.42 -6.40
CA THR A 308 -16.21 -24.58 -7.72
C THR A 308 -17.73 -24.84 -7.64
N ASP A 309 -18.31 -24.78 -6.43
CA ASP A 309 -19.76 -24.82 -6.24
C ASP A 309 -20.38 -23.49 -6.66
N GLU A 310 -21.17 -23.50 -7.73
CA GLU A 310 -21.75 -22.29 -8.33
C GLU A 310 -22.76 -21.60 -7.39
N ASP A 311 -23.53 -22.36 -6.60
CA ASP A 311 -24.53 -21.81 -5.69
C ASP A 311 -23.86 -21.08 -4.52
N LEU A 312 -22.76 -21.63 -3.99
CA LEU A 312 -21.96 -20.98 -2.95
C LEU A 312 -21.22 -19.75 -3.50
N ASN A 313 -20.66 -19.84 -4.71
CA ASN A 313 -20.00 -18.70 -5.34
C ASN A 313 -20.96 -17.53 -5.60
N GLN A 314 -22.18 -17.80 -6.07
CA GLN A 314 -23.17 -16.75 -6.29
C GLN A 314 -23.53 -16.02 -4.99
N LYS A 315 -23.59 -16.74 -3.86
CA LYS A 315 -23.83 -16.14 -2.54
C LYS A 315 -22.62 -15.36 -2.02
N ALA A 316 -21.40 -15.79 -2.33
CA ALA A 316 -20.15 -15.14 -1.90
C ALA A 316 -19.82 -13.84 -2.66
N ARG A 317 -20.23 -13.72 -3.93
CA ARG A 317 -20.05 -12.53 -4.79
C ARG A 317 -20.78 -11.26 -4.32
N ALA A 318 -21.46 -11.32 -3.17
CA ALA A 318 -22.03 -10.14 -2.51
C ALA A 318 -21.00 -9.37 -1.64
N ASN A 319 -19.78 -9.88 -1.46
CA ASN A 319 -18.69 -9.22 -0.71
C ASN A 319 -17.70 -8.52 -1.65
N ILE A 320 -17.09 -7.40 -1.21
CA ILE A 320 -16.20 -6.52 -1.99
C ILE A 320 -15.02 -7.26 -2.65
N LEU A 321 -14.48 -8.28 -1.97
CA LEU A 321 -13.35 -9.06 -2.47
C LEU A 321 -13.77 -10.34 -3.20
N ASN A 322 -15.07 -10.59 -3.37
CA ASN A 322 -15.63 -11.78 -4.02
C ASN A 322 -15.11 -13.13 -3.48
N MET A 323 -14.57 -13.15 -2.25
CA MET A 323 -14.10 -14.37 -1.60
C MET A 323 -15.25 -15.08 -0.88
N VAL A 324 -15.23 -16.41 -0.89
CA VAL A 324 -16.15 -17.19 -0.05
C VAL A 324 -15.72 -17.06 1.40
N PRO A 325 -16.61 -16.72 2.34
CA PRO A 325 -16.25 -16.65 3.75
C PRO A 325 -15.75 -17.99 4.28
N ASN A 326 -14.63 -17.99 4.98
CA ASN A 326 -14.13 -19.15 5.68
C ASN A 326 -14.98 -19.41 6.94
N PRO A 327 -15.63 -20.58 7.10
CA PRO A 327 -16.51 -20.85 8.24
C PRO A 327 -15.78 -20.96 9.59
N HIS A 328 -14.44 -20.98 9.59
CA HIS A 328 -13.61 -21.11 10.78
C HIS A 328 -13.06 -19.77 11.30
N LEU A 329 -13.25 -18.67 10.56
CA LEU A 329 -12.71 -17.36 10.92
C LEU A 329 -13.80 -16.45 11.48
N GLN A 330 -13.42 -15.66 12.48
CA GLN A 330 -14.24 -14.57 12.98
C GLN A 330 -14.19 -13.38 12.02
N SER A 331 -15.22 -12.52 12.08
CA SER A 331 -15.27 -11.28 11.31
C SER A 331 -15.27 -10.06 12.23
N SER A 332 -14.59 -9.01 11.80
CA SER A 332 -14.72 -7.67 12.38
C SER A 332 -16.11 -7.08 12.16
N GLU A 333 -16.41 -5.95 12.82
CA GLU A 333 -17.66 -5.20 12.62
C GLU A 333 -17.91 -4.80 11.15
N TRP A 334 -16.84 -4.62 10.35
CA TRP A 334 -16.93 -4.32 8.91
C TRP A 334 -17.07 -5.56 8.03
N GLY A 335 -17.26 -6.75 8.60
CA GLY A 335 -17.39 -8.01 7.86
C GLY A 335 -16.08 -8.57 7.30
N TRP A 336 -14.94 -7.97 7.66
CA TRP A 336 -13.61 -8.44 7.26
C TRP A 336 -13.21 -9.62 8.16
N GLN A 337 -12.85 -10.76 7.57
CA GLN A 337 -12.41 -11.93 8.33
C GLN A 337 -11.02 -11.67 8.95
N ILE A 338 -10.82 -12.15 10.17
CA ILE A 338 -9.58 -11.97 10.92
C ILE A 338 -8.83 -13.31 10.89
N ASP A 339 -7.67 -13.33 10.25
CA ASP A 339 -6.83 -14.53 10.11
C ASP A 339 -5.35 -14.24 10.39
N PRO A 340 -4.92 -14.25 11.65
CA PRO A 340 -3.51 -14.05 11.96
C PRO A 340 -2.61 -15.17 11.40
N GLU A 341 -3.07 -16.43 11.39
CA GLU A 341 -2.28 -17.56 10.86
C GLU A 341 -2.08 -17.46 9.35
N GLY A 342 -3.06 -16.90 8.63
CA GLY A 342 -2.93 -16.60 7.21
C GLY A 342 -1.78 -15.65 6.87
N LEU A 343 -1.38 -14.77 7.80
CA LEU A 343 -0.17 -13.95 7.62
C LEU A 343 1.10 -14.81 7.62
N ARG A 344 1.22 -15.78 8.56
CA ARG A 344 2.34 -16.74 8.59
C ARG A 344 2.36 -17.60 7.34
N ILE A 345 1.21 -18.08 6.89
CA ILE A 345 1.09 -18.88 5.68
C ILE A 345 1.56 -18.07 4.46
N LEU A 346 1.07 -16.83 4.32
CA LEU A 346 1.46 -15.97 3.20
C LEU A 346 2.97 -15.65 3.22
N LEU A 347 3.54 -15.36 4.40
CA LEU A 347 4.99 -15.13 4.56
C LEU A 347 5.81 -16.33 4.06
N ASN A 348 5.48 -17.54 4.51
CA ASN A 348 6.13 -18.76 4.05
C ASN A 348 5.96 -18.95 2.53
N MET A 349 4.73 -18.80 2.01
CA MET A 349 4.45 -18.95 0.57
C MET A 349 5.23 -17.97 -0.31
N LEU A 350 5.32 -16.70 0.10
CA LEU A 350 6.07 -15.68 -0.63
C LEU A 350 7.57 -15.95 -0.56
N TYR A 351 8.09 -16.34 0.60
CA TYR A 351 9.51 -16.62 0.78
C TYR A 351 9.94 -17.86 0.01
N ASP A 352 9.22 -18.98 0.12
CA ASP A 352 9.45 -20.21 -0.66
C ASP A 352 9.47 -19.93 -2.16
N ARG A 353 8.57 -19.05 -2.61
CA ARG A 353 8.43 -18.73 -4.03
C ARG A 353 9.58 -17.85 -4.55
N TYR A 354 9.97 -16.81 -3.81
CA TYR A 354 10.85 -15.77 -4.33
C TYR A 354 12.26 -15.81 -3.78
N GLN A 355 12.45 -16.35 -2.58
CA GLN A 355 13.74 -16.37 -1.86
C GLN A 355 14.38 -14.97 -1.80
N LYS A 356 13.53 -13.97 -1.57
CA LYS A 356 13.90 -12.56 -1.35
C LYS A 356 13.35 -12.11 0.00
N PRO A 357 14.00 -11.15 0.68
CA PRO A 357 13.50 -10.60 1.94
C PRO A 357 12.07 -10.07 1.78
N LEU A 358 11.27 -10.20 2.83
CA LEU A 358 9.88 -9.75 2.86
C LEU A 358 9.73 -8.49 3.72
N PHE A 359 8.77 -7.62 3.38
CA PHE A 359 8.42 -6.46 4.20
C PHE A 359 6.90 -6.32 4.30
N ILE A 360 6.36 -6.46 5.51
CA ILE A 360 4.94 -6.21 5.75
C ILE A 360 4.73 -4.70 5.83
N VAL A 361 4.19 -4.13 4.75
CA VAL A 361 4.12 -2.66 4.61
C VAL A 361 2.73 -2.08 4.86
N GLU A 362 1.72 -2.94 4.97
CA GLU A 362 0.38 -2.59 5.46
C GLU A 362 -0.25 -3.78 6.18
N ASN A 363 -0.64 -3.58 7.43
CA ASN A 363 -1.51 -4.48 8.17
C ASN A 363 -2.15 -3.68 9.32
N GLY A 364 -3.42 -3.94 9.62
CA GLY A 364 -4.09 -3.23 10.70
C GLY A 364 -5.59 -3.47 10.75
N LEU A 365 -6.21 -2.98 11.81
CA LEU A 365 -7.65 -3.12 12.01
C LEU A 365 -8.34 -1.75 11.95
N GLY A 366 -9.20 -1.60 10.96
CA GLY A 366 -10.10 -0.46 10.84
C GLY A 366 -11.36 -0.68 11.67
N ALA A 367 -11.64 0.20 12.62
CA ALA A 367 -12.80 0.13 13.50
C ALA A 367 -13.34 1.53 13.82
N LYS A 368 -14.55 1.63 14.38
CA LYS A 368 -15.06 2.88 14.97
C LYS A 368 -14.49 3.00 16.38
N ASP A 369 -13.63 3.98 16.59
CA ASP A 369 -13.15 4.29 17.93
C ASP A 369 -14.22 5.08 18.72
N VAL A 370 -14.34 4.76 20.01
CA VAL A 370 -15.19 5.49 20.96
C VAL A 370 -14.30 6.34 21.85
N ILE A 371 -14.65 7.62 21.99
CA ILE A 371 -14.03 8.51 22.97
C ILE A 371 -14.81 8.37 24.27
N GLU A 372 -14.14 7.90 25.30
CA GLU A 372 -14.71 7.74 26.63
C GLU A 372 -14.99 9.09 27.31
N SER A 373 -15.74 9.06 28.41
CA SER A 373 -16.07 10.27 29.19
C SER A 373 -14.84 11.02 29.74
N ASP A 374 -13.73 10.31 29.98
CA ASP A 374 -12.45 10.88 30.42
C ASP A 374 -11.55 11.33 29.25
N GLY A 375 -12.01 11.16 28.01
CA GLY A 375 -11.29 11.50 26.79
C GLY A 375 -10.34 10.41 26.27
N SER A 376 -10.21 9.28 26.96
CA SER A 376 -9.43 8.12 26.51
C SER A 376 -10.12 7.37 25.37
N ILE A 377 -9.37 6.53 24.65
CA ILE A 377 -9.87 5.66 23.59
C ILE A 377 -9.32 4.27 23.88
N ASN A 378 -10.19 3.37 24.34
CA ASN A 378 -9.85 2.01 24.73
C ASN A 378 -10.06 1.05 23.56
N ASP A 379 -9.02 0.87 22.76
CA ASP A 379 -9.03 0.07 21.54
C ASP A 379 -8.36 -1.30 21.69
N ASP A 380 -8.78 -2.05 22.72
CA ASP A 380 -8.26 -3.40 23.01
C ASP A 380 -8.44 -4.37 21.84
N TYR A 381 -9.48 -4.20 21.02
CA TYR A 381 -9.68 -4.97 19.79
C TYR A 381 -8.54 -4.78 18.77
N ARG A 382 -7.97 -3.57 18.69
CA ARG A 382 -6.85 -3.24 17.80
C ARG A 382 -5.55 -3.84 18.34
N ILE A 383 -5.35 -3.74 19.65
CA ILE A 383 -4.23 -4.38 20.34
C ILE A 383 -4.26 -5.90 20.10
N GLN A 384 -5.41 -6.55 20.30
CA GLN A 384 -5.56 -7.99 20.11
C GLN A 384 -5.25 -8.39 18.66
N TYR A 385 -5.85 -7.71 17.68
CA TYR A 385 -5.59 -7.99 16.26
C TYR A 385 -4.10 -7.91 15.92
N LEU A 386 -3.44 -6.81 16.31
CA LEU A 386 -2.03 -6.59 15.99
C LEU A 386 -1.13 -7.57 16.75
N ASN A 387 -1.44 -7.86 18.02
CA ASN A 387 -0.71 -8.85 18.80
C ASN A 387 -0.73 -10.22 18.10
N ASP A 388 -1.90 -10.70 17.71
CA ASP A 388 -2.06 -12.03 17.15
C ASP A 388 -1.35 -12.17 15.79
N HIS A 389 -1.42 -11.13 14.96
CA HIS A 389 -0.67 -11.11 13.70
C HIS A 389 0.84 -11.05 13.94
N LEU A 390 1.32 -10.22 14.85
CA LEU A 390 2.76 -10.10 15.14
C LEU A 390 3.34 -11.36 15.79
N VAL A 391 2.56 -12.10 16.58
CA VAL A 391 2.95 -13.45 17.04
C VAL A 391 3.17 -14.36 15.84
N GLN A 392 2.30 -14.33 14.84
CA GLN A 392 2.45 -15.14 13.62
C GLN A 392 3.62 -14.67 12.73
N VAL A 393 3.98 -13.39 12.76
CA VAL A 393 5.25 -12.91 12.15
C VAL A 393 6.45 -13.47 12.89
N ALA A 394 6.43 -13.50 14.22
CA ALA A 394 7.51 -14.09 15.02
C ALA A 394 7.67 -15.58 14.73
N GLU A 395 6.56 -16.31 14.58
CA GLU A 395 6.58 -17.70 14.15
C GLU A 395 7.15 -17.90 12.74
N ALA A 396 6.82 -17.03 11.78
CA ALA A 396 7.41 -17.09 10.43
C ALA A 396 8.92 -16.81 10.43
N LEU A 397 9.41 -15.94 11.32
CA LEU A 397 10.84 -15.73 11.53
C LEU A 397 11.52 -17.01 12.03
N GLU A 398 10.90 -17.75 12.95
CA GLU A 398 11.38 -19.06 13.41
C GLU A 398 11.32 -20.14 12.31
N ASP A 399 10.36 -20.04 11.38
CA ASP A 399 10.30 -20.88 10.16
C ASP A 399 11.49 -20.60 9.20
N GLY A 400 12.26 -19.54 9.43
CA GLY A 400 13.39 -19.13 8.61
C GLY A 400 13.07 -18.10 7.53
N VAL A 401 11.86 -17.51 7.56
CA VAL A 401 11.48 -16.43 6.64
C VAL A 401 12.23 -15.15 6.99
N GLU A 402 12.92 -14.55 6.02
CA GLU A 402 13.56 -13.25 6.23
C GLU A 402 12.54 -12.11 6.11
N VAL A 403 12.22 -11.46 7.24
CA VAL A 403 11.31 -10.31 7.30
C VAL A 403 12.07 -9.06 7.73
N LEU A 404 12.12 -8.05 6.86
CA LEU A 404 12.83 -6.79 7.08
C LEU A 404 12.18 -5.91 8.15
N GLY A 405 10.85 -5.96 8.26
CA GLY A 405 10.11 -5.10 9.15
C GLY A 405 8.60 -5.23 9.04
N TYR A 406 7.92 -4.43 9.85
CA TYR A 406 6.48 -4.33 9.93
C TYR A 406 6.07 -2.86 10.09
N THR A 407 5.29 -2.36 9.14
CA THR A 407 4.67 -1.03 9.24
C THR A 407 3.14 -1.16 9.29
N SER A 408 2.58 -0.94 10.48
CA SER A 408 1.13 -0.92 10.67
C SER A 408 0.47 0.13 9.77
N TRP A 409 -0.67 -0.20 9.17
CA TRP A 409 -1.38 0.75 8.30
C TRP A 409 -2.03 1.86 9.11
N GLY A 410 -1.88 3.10 8.63
CA GLY A 410 -2.48 4.30 9.20
C GLY A 410 -2.16 4.48 10.68
N PRO A 411 -0.88 4.56 11.11
CA PRO A 411 -0.50 4.67 12.53
C PRO A 411 -1.08 5.93 13.20
N ILE A 412 -1.44 6.91 12.39
CA ILE A 412 -2.30 8.05 12.70
C ILE A 412 -3.57 7.92 11.86
N ASP A 413 -4.73 8.23 12.43
CA ASP A 413 -5.98 8.20 11.68
C ASP A 413 -5.89 9.01 10.40
N LEU A 414 -6.41 8.47 9.32
CA LEU A 414 -6.27 9.00 7.97
C LEU A 414 -7.57 8.86 7.19
N VAL A 415 -7.69 9.59 6.09
CA VAL A 415 -8.83 9.44 5.18
C VAL A 415 -8.71 8.09 4.47
N SER A 416 -9.68 7.20 4.63
CA SER A 416 -9.66 5.87 4.00
C SER A 416 -9.60 5.96 2.47
N ALA A 417 -8.81 5.11 1.82
CA ALA A 417 -8.76 5.07 0.36
C ALA A 417 -10.10 4.66 -0.26
N SER A 418 -10.76 3.62 0.28
CA SER A 418 -11.95 3.00 -0.30
C SER A 418 -13.16 3.93 -0.38
N THR A 419 -13.47 4.65 0.70
CA THR A 419 -14.71 5.41 0.86
C THR A 419 -14.51 6.89 1.20
N ALA A 420 -13.25 7.35 1.24
CA ALA A 420 -12.89 8.70 1.67
C ALA A 420 -13.53 9.12 3.01
N GLN A 421 -13.45 8.25 4.03
CA GLN A 421 -14.01 8.46 5.36
C GLN A 421 -12.93 8.44 6.44
N LEU A 422 -13.22 9.08 7.58
CA LEU A 422 -12.44 9.05 8.83
C LEU A 422 -13.13 8.24 9.93
N SER A 423 -14.38 7.83 9.75
CA SER A 423 -15.13 7.03 10.74
C SER A 423 -14.60 5.60 10.92
N LYS A 424 -13.97 5.02 9.88
CA LYS A 424 -13.21 3.77 9.97
C LYS A 424 -11.74 4.08 10.25
N ARG A 425 -11.32 3.93 11.50
CA ARG A 425 -10.02 4.40 12.03
C ARG A 425 -9.05 3.25 12.23
N TYR A 426 -7.79 3.47 11.88
CA TYR A 426 -6.72 2.47 11.99
C TYR A 426 -5.67 2.82 13.04
N GLY A 427 -5.54 4.11 13.40
CA GLY A 427 -4.33 4.59 14.06
C GLY A 427 -4.17 4.20 15.50
N PHE A 428 -2.93 4.33 15.96
CA PHE A 428 -2.57 4.47 17.37
C PHE A 428 -2.83 5.90 17.86
N ILE A 429 -2.83 6.85 16.92
CA ILE A 429 -3.07 8.27 17.16
C ILE A 429 -4.42 8.62 16.54
N TYR A 430 -5.37 8.98 17.40
CA TYR A 430 -6.66 9.51 17.00
C TYR A 430 -6.50 10.93 16.46
N VAL A 431 -7.22 11.25 15.38
CA VAL A 431 -7.34 12.62 14.87
C VAL A 431 -8.78 13.10 15.03
N ASP A 432 -8.97 14.22 15.74
CA ASP A 432 -10.27 14.86 15.93
C ASP A 432 -10.76 15.51 14.63
N ARG A 433 -11.31 14.65 13.77
CA ARG A 433 -11.98 15.02 12.53
C ARG A 433 -12.98 13.94 12.10
N ASP A 434 -14.17 14.34 11.68
CA ASP A 434 -15.24 13.45 11.22
C ASP A 434 -15.34 13.36 9.67
N ASP A 435 -16.29 12.55 9.19
CA ASP A 435 -16.54 12.33 7.75
C ASP A 435 -17.06 13.59 7.03
N GLN A 436 -17.63 14.55 7.76
CA GLN A 436 -18.08 15.84 7.24
C GLN A 436 -16.95 16.89 7.26
N GLY A 437 -15.78 16.53 7.79
CA GLY A 437 -14.62 17.39 7.91
C GLY A 437 -14.63 18.30 9.14
N ASN A 438 -15.57 18.16 10.08
CA ASN A 438 -15.59 18.91 11.32
C ASN A 438 -14.61 18.32 12.32
N GLY A 439 -14.05 19.16 13.19
CA GLY A 439 -13.13 18.76 14.27
C GLY A 439 -11.94 19.70 14.38
N THR A 440 -11.19 19.59 15.47
CA THR A 440 -10.06 20.49 15.77
C THR A 440 -8.75 20.06 15.08
N LEU A 441 -8.73 18.90 14.43
CA LEU A 441 -7.52 18.21 13.95
C LEU A 441 -6.54 17.84 15.08
N ALA A 442 -6.93 17.92 16.35
CA ALA A 442 -6.06 17.55 17.46
C ALA A 442 -5.74 16.05 17.45
N ARG A 443 -4.50 15.71 17.81
CA ARG A 443 -4.03 14.33 17.95
C ARG A 443 -4.20 13.85 19.39
N LYS A 444 -4.68 12.62 19.56
CA LYS A 444 -4.77 11.94 20.88
C LYS A 444 -4.18 10.54 20.80
N ARG A 445 -3.37 10.16 21.79
CA ARG A 445 -2.82 8.80 21.93
C ARG A 445 -3.95 7.85 22.35
N LYS A 446 -4.21 6.80 21.57
CA LYS A 446 -5.12 5.72 21.97
C LYS A 446 -4.41 4.77 22.93
N LYS A 447 -5.13 3.80 23.51
CA LYS A 447 -4.51 2.76 24.37
C LYS A 447 -3.44 1.97 23.61
N SER A 448 -3.73 1.62 22.35
CA SER A 448 -2.81 0.92 21.45
C SER A 448 -1.49 1.64 21.16
N PHE A 449 -1.43 2.97 21.30
CA PHE A 449 -0.19 3.76 21.21
C PHE A 449 0.85 3.27 22.22
N TYR A 450 0.44 3.14 23.48
CA TYR A 450 1.35 2.75 24.55
C TYR A 450 1.74 1.28 24.44
N TRP A 451 0.81 0.43 24.00
CA TRP A 451 1.08 -0.99 23.73
C TRP A 451 2.12 -1.15 22.61
N TYR A 452 1.93 -0.50 21.46
CA TYR A 452 2.87 -0.65 20.35
C TYR A 452 4.24 -0.07 20.69
N ARG A 453 4.29 1.03 21.45
CA ARG A 453 5.54 1.54 22.04
C ARG A 453 6.28 0.49 22.87
N GLU A 454 5.55 -0.26 23.70
CA GLU A 454 6.12 -1.34 24.51
C GLU A 454 6.64 -2.50 23.64
N VAL A 455 5.88 -2.90 22.61
CA VAL A 455 6.30 -3.92 21.63
C VAL A 455 7.60 -3.51 20.95
N ILE A 456 7.70 -2.27 20.45
CA ILE A 456 8.90 -1.80 19.75
C ILE A 456 10.10 -1.73 20.70
N ASN A 457 9.93 -1.14 21.90
CA ASN A 457 11.02 -0.99 22.87
C ASN A 457 11.53 -2.33 23.42
N SER A 458 10.66 -3.34 23.45
CA SER A 458 11.02 -4.72 23.83
C SER A 458 11.45 -5.58 22.65
N ASN A 459 11.51 -5.02 21.44
CA ASN A 459 11.76 -5.72 20.17
C ASN A 459 10.91 -7.00 20.02
N GLY A 460 9.61 -6.89 20.33
CA GLY A 460 8.62 -7.95 20.25
C GLY A 460 8.44 -8.80 21.51
N ALA A 461 9.30 -8.66 22.53
CA ALA A 461 9.21 -9.52 23.72
C ALA A 461 7.95 -9.27 24.58
N ALA A 462 7.28 -8.13 24.41
CA ALA A 462 6.00 -7.81 25.08
C ALA A 462 4.77 -8.46 24.42
N LEU A 463 4.92 -9.11 23.27
CA LEU A 463 3.82 -9.83 22.62
C LEU A 463 3.36 -11.01 23.48
N LYS A 464 2.04 -11.23 23.53
CA LYS A 464 1.43 -12.30 24.33
C LYS A 464 0.99 -13.44 23.42
N GLN A 465 1.40 -14.66 23.75
CA GLN A 465 0.83 -15.86 23.13
C GLN A 465 -0.61 -16.04 23.64
N GLY A 466 -1.51 -16.37 22.72
CA GLY A 466 -2.93 -16.64 22.99
C GLY A 466 -3.18 -17.92 23.76
#